data_AF-A0A6N4X928-F1
#
_entry.id   AF-A0A6N4X928-F1
#
_cell.length_a   1.000
_cell.length_b   1.000
_cell.length_c   1.000
_cell.angle_alpha   90.00
_cell.angle_beta   90.00
_cell.angle_gamma   90.00
#
_symmetry.space_group_name_H-M   'P 1'
#
loop_
_entity.id
_entity.type
_entity.pdbx_description
1 polymer ?
#
loop_
_entity_poly.entity_id
_entity_poly.type
_entity_poly.pdbx_seq_one_letter_code
_entity_poly.pdbx_strand_id
1 'polypeptide(L)'
;MNLNITKLITKRSSLIFSTFIISIYPIQAQTLTVSGTNWAVSIPSITEAGTNYTGTYESATNQVILTASVPLLLGNGKVSVHYEPNPTWNTSLILSAKRTNNGSTICALCTITGGTTYQTVTQTDIELFRIQAVLALASYTGINIQLQLSGVSVTIPATTYNSKVVFTISAI
;
A
#
# COMPACT_ATOMS: atom_id res chain seq x y z
N MET A 1 -36.86 49.55 -44.45
CA MET A 1 -36.97 49.82 -43.00
C MET A 1 -36.14 48.77 -42.29
N ASN A 2 -34.94 49.16 -41.88
CA ASN A 2 -33.81 48.27 -41.58
C ASN A 2 -33.95 47.58 -40.22
N LEU A 3 -33.74 46.26 -40.22
CA LEU A 3 -33.64 45.44 -39.03
C LEU A 3 -32.48 45.93 -38.15
N ASN A 4 -32.77 46.09 -36.87
CA ASN A 4 -31.83 46.48 -35.82
C ASN A 4 -30.95 45.26 -35.43
N ILE A 5 -30.02 44.89 -36.33
CA ILE A 5 -29.13 43.71 -36.23
C ILE A 5 -28.11 43.85 -35.08
N THR A 6 -27.84 45.07 -34.62
CA THR A 6 -26.74 45.37 -33.67
C THR A 6 -26.99 44.89 -32.24
N LYS A 7 -28.25 44.78 -31.78
CA LYS A 7 -28.55 44.33 -30.39
C LYS A 7 -28.49 42.80 -30.21
N LEU A 8 -28.61 42.02 -31.27
CA LEU A 8 -28.64 40.56 -31.18
C LEU A 8 -27.24 39.94 -31.08
N ILE A 9 -26.21 40.64 -31.57
CA ILE A 9 -24.83 40.16 -31.63
C ILE A 9 -24.12 40.29 -30.27
N THR A 10 -24.42 41.36 -29.51
CA THR A 10 -23.76 41.60 -28.20
C THR A 10 -24.23 40.63 -27.10
N LYS A 11 -25.50 40.18 -27.14
CA LYS A 11 -26.06 39.27 -26.13
C LYS A 11 -25.64 37.81 -26.33
N ARG A 12 -25.26 37.41 -27.55
CA ARG A 12 -24.75 36.07 -27.87
C ARG A 12 -23.25 35.91 -27.60
N SER A 13 -22.48 36.99 -27.67
CA SER A 13 -21.04 36.97 -27.34
C SER A 13 -20.78 36.78 -25.83
N SER A 14 -21.68 37.25 -24.97
CA SER A 14 -21.55 37.11 -23.51
C SER A 14 -21.90 35.71 -22.97
N LEU A 15 -22.61 34.87 -23.73
CA LEU A 15 -23.02 33.53 -23.29
C LEU A 15 -21.95 32.45 -23.56
N ILE A 16 -21.01 32.71 -24.47
CA ILE A 16 -19.98 31.75 -24.89
C ILE A 16 -18.73 31.85 -24.00
N PHE A 17 -18.55 32.96 -23.28
CA PHE A 17 -17.41 33.16 -22.37
C PHE A 17 -17.65 32.70 -20.92
N SER A 18 -18.89 32.35 -20.56
CA SER A 18 -19.28 32.05 -19.17
C SER A 18 -19.30 30.56 -18.81
N THR A 19 -19.13 29.62 -19.76
CA THR A 19 -19.30 28.18 -19.50
C THR A 19 -18.04 27.33 -19.73
N PHE A 20 -16.85 27.93 -19.78
CA PHE A 20 -15.61 27.16 -19.88
C PHE A 20 -14.47 27.72 -19.01
N ILE A 21 -14.79 28.07 -17.77
CA ILE A 21 -13.83 27.87 -16.66
C ILE A 21 -14.06 26.44 -16.19
N ILE A 22 -13.52 25.47 -16.94
CA ILE A 22 -13.20 24.18 -16.34
C ILE A 22 -12.07 24.51 -15.37
N SER A 23 -12.44 24.77 -14.11
CA SER A 23 -11.47 24.82 -13.03
C SER A 23 -10.83 23.45 -13.00
N ILE A 24 -9.58 23.37 -13.44
CA ILE A 24 -8.77 22.16 -13.40
C ILE A 24 -8.41 21.98 -11.92
N TYR A 25 -9.34 21.45 -11.14
CA TYR A 25 -9.04 21.04 -9.78
C TYR A 25 -7.99 19.92 -9.88
N PRO A 26 -6.85 20.03 -9.19
CA PRO A 26 -5.89 18.93 -9.16
C PRO A 26 -6.61 17.73 -8.55
N ILE A 27 -6.81 16.69 -9.36
CA ILE A 27 -7.29 15.39 -8.88
C ILE A 27 -6.17 14.87 -7.97
N GLN A 28 -6.37 15.01 -6.66
CA GLN A 28 -5.46 14.38 -5.72
C GLN A 28 -5.66 12.87 -5.83
N ALA A 29 -4.59 12.17 -6.18
CA ALA A 29 -4.56 10.71 -6.17
C ALA A 29 -4.07 10.22 -4.81
N GLN A 30 -4.51 9.03 -4.44
CA GLN A 30 -3.89 8.27 -3.36
C GLN A 30 -2.42 7.97 -3.68
N THR A 31 -1.57 8.06 -2.68
CA THR A 31 -0.14 7.77 -2.84
C THR A 31 0.29 6.76 -1.78
N LEU A 32 1.20 5.89 -2.18
CA LEU A 32 1.90 4.98 -1.27
C LEU A 32 3.37 4.98 -1.64
N THR A 33 4.22 5.32 -0.68
CA THR A 33 5.66 5.24 -0.81
C THR A 33 6.15 4.16 0.14
N VAL A 34 6.96 3.25 -0.41
CA VAL A 34 7.57 2.14 0.32
C VAL A 34 9.05 2.46 0.47
N SER A 35 9.55 2.46 1.70
CA SER A 35 10.97 2.50 2.02
C SER A 35 11.35 1.36 2.96
N GLY A 36 12.65 1.14 3.17
CA GLY A 36 13.18 0.03 3.94
C GLY A 36 14.42 -0.57 3.30
N THR A 37 14.85 -1.72 3.80
CA THR A 37 15.97 -2.48 3.24
C THR A 37 15.51 -3.86 2.79
N ASN A 38 16.35 -4.56 2.03
CA ASN A 38 16.13 -5.98 1.75
C ASN A 38 16.28 -6.77 3.06
N TRP A 39 15.38 -7.73 3.28
CA TRP A 39 15.48 -8.64 4.41
C TRP A 39 16.14 -9.94 3.97
N ALA A 40 17.35 -10.21 4.48
CA ALA A 40 18.01 -11.49 4.33
C ALA A 40 17.80 -12.33 5.59
N VAL A 41 17.07 -13.44 5.46
CA VAL A 41 16.78 -14.31 6.61
C VAL A 41 18.01 -15.18 6.91
N SER A 42 18.53 -15.10 8.14
CA SER A 42 19.57 -16.00 8.60
C SER A 42 18.93 -17.28 9.14
N ILE A 43 19.11 -18.38 8.41
CA ILE A 43 18.64 -19.71 8.81
C ILE A 43 19.83 -20.48 9.41
N PRO A 44 19.75 -20.94 10.67
CA PRO A 44 20.84 -21.68 11.31
C PRO A 44 21.02 -23.04 10.65
N SER A 45 22.26 -23.50 10.49
CA SER A 45 22.54 -24.82 9.91
C SER A 45 22.06 -25.95 10.82
N ILE A 46 21.54 -27.02 10.24
CA ILE A 46 21.21 -28.25 10.97
C ILE A 46 22.48 -29.09 11.16
N THR A 47 22.79 -29.41 12.41
CA THR A 47 24.01 -30.15 12.80
C THR A 47 23.76 -31.61 13.12
N GLU A 48 22.50 -32.01 13.32
CA GLU A 48 22.11 -33.38 13.66
C GLU A 48 21.23 -33.99 12.58
N ALA A 49 21.59 -35.20 12.14
CA ALA A 49 20.80 -35.95 11.18
C ALA A 49 19.40 -36.24 11.75
N GLY A 50 18.37 -36.12 10.91
CA GLY A 50 16.98 -36.38 11.29
C GLY A 50 16.27 -35.20 11.99
N THR A 51 16.96 -34.09 12.23
CA THR A 51 16.32 -32.86 12.74
C THR A 51 15.82 -31.97 11.60
N ASN A 52 14.82 -31.12 11.89
CA ASN A 52 14.29 -30.14 10.95
C ASN A 52 14.43 -28.72 11.50
N TYR A 53 14.30 -27.72 10.63
CA TYR A 53 14.21 -26.34 11.07
C TYR A 53 12.95 -26.17 11.92
N THR A 54 13.11 -25.52 13.06
CA THR A 54 12.00 -25.24 13.97
C THR A 54 11.79 -23.74 14.07
N GLY A 55 10.53 -23.33 14.12
CA GLY A 55 10.13 -21.95 14.41
C GLY A 55 9.86 -21.07 13.20
N THR A 56 9.76 -19.78 13.52
CA THR A 56 9.44 -18.68 12.61
C THR A 56 10.55 -17.64 12.70
N TYR A 57 10.91 -17.05 11.56
CA TYR A 57 11.95 -16.04 11.48
C TYR A 57 11.31 -14.69 11.26
N GLU A 58 11.62 -13.71 12.08
CA GLU A 58 11.06 -12.36 11.96
C GLU A 58 12.11 -11.36 11.47
N SER A 59 11.67 -10.40 10.69
CA SER A 59 12.48 -9.22 10.37
C SER A 59 12.50 -8.24 11.53
N ALA A 60 13.29 -7.16 11.41
CA ALA A 60 13.14 -5.99 12.27
C ALA A 60 11.70 -5.43 12.20
N THR A 61 11.25 -4.79 13.29
CA THR A 61 9.88 -4.27 13.41
C THR A 61 9.55 -3.15 12.43
N ASN A 62 10.57 -2.52 11.86
CA ASN A 62 10.54 -1.44 10.86
C ASN A 62 11.20 -1.86 9.53
N GLN A 63 11.16 -3.15 9.19
CA GLN A 63 11.78 -3.66 7.96
C GLN A 63 11.28 -2.94 6.71
N VAL A 64 9.98 -2.67 6.66
CA VAL A 64 9.35 -1.85 5.62
C VAL A 64 8.64 -0.69 6.30
N ILE A 65 8.80 0.50 5.73
CA ILE A 65 8.20 1.74 6.22
C ILE A 65 7.33 2.31 5.11
N LEU A 66 6.05 2.50 5.40
CA LEU A 66 5.06 3.02 4.46
C LEU A 66 4.72 4.47 4.81
N THR A 67 4.62 5.29 3.76
CA THR A 67 3.99 6.60 3.79
C THR A 67 2.80 6.56 2.85
N ALA A 68 1.61 6.86 3.36
CA ALA A 68 0.37 6.72 2.62
C ALA A 68 -0.45 8.01 2.68
N SER A 69 -1.07 8.40 1.56
CA SER A 69 -2.04 9.49 1.54
C SER A 69 -3.32 9.08 0.83
N VAL A 70 -4.46 9.44 1.42
CA VAL A 70 -5.81 9.19 0.90
C VAL A 70 -6.56 10.53 0.86
N PRO A 71 -6.83 11.06 -0.34
CA PRO A 71 -7.63 12.26 -0.55
C PRO A 71 -9.01 12.16 0.12
N LEU A 72 -9.50 13.28 0.66
CA LEU A 72 -10.81 13.34 1.32
C LEU A 72 -11.95 12.84 0.41
N LEU A 73 -11.89 13.17 -0.89
CA LEU A 73 -12.93 12.79 -1.85
C LEU A 73 -13.08 11.26 -2.00
N LEU A 74 -12.01 10.51 -1.72
CA LEU A 74 -12.02 9.04 -1.80
C LEU A 74 -12.53 8.40 -0.50
N GLY A 75 -12.60 9.16 0.60
CA GLY A 75 -13.13 8.72 1.89
C GLY A 75 -12.23 7.72 2.62
N ASN A 76 -11.94 6.57 2.02
CA ASN A 76 -11.16 5.51 2.65
C ASN A 76 -10.15 4.91 1.66
N GLY A 77 -9.02 4.47 2.20
CA GLY A 77 -7.99 3.76 1.44
C GLY A 77 -7.77 2.36 2.01
N LYS A 78 -7.62 1.39 1.12
CA LYS A 78 -7.20 0.02 1.43
C LYS A 78 -5.75 -0.17 1.00
N VAL A 79 -4.91 -0.64 1.90
CA VAL A 79 -3.55 -1.07 1.58
C VAL A 79 -3.53 -2.58 1.47
N SER A 80 -3.26 -3.06 0.26
CA SER A 80 -3.09 -4.48 -0.07
C SER A 80 -1.61 -4.85 -0.16
N VAL A 81 -1.32 -6.12 0.04
CA VAL A 81 0.02 -6.70 -0.09
C VAL A 81 -0.03 -8.05 -0.83
N HIS A 82 0.96 -8.28 -1.67
CA HIS A 82 1.25 -9.59 -2.26
C HIS A 82 2.76 -9.79 -2.38
N TYR A 83 3.18 -11.00 -2.74
CA TYR A 83 4.57 -11.26 -3.12
C TYR A 83 4.69 -11.75 -4.57
N GLU A 84 5.80 -11.41 -5.20
CA GLU A 84 6.19 -11.87 -6.53
C GLU A 84 7.49 -12.68 -6.39
N PRO A 85 7.54 -13.94 -6.84
CA PRO A 85 8.80 -14.69 -6.91
C PRO A 85 9.85 -13.95 -7.74
N ASN A 86 11.11 -13.91 -7.29
CA ASN A 86 12.17 -13.18 -7.99
C ASN A 86 13.59 -13.72 -7.73
N PRO A 87 14.12 -14.70 -8.50
CA PRO A 87 13.47 -15.39 -9.62
C PRO A 87 12.59 -16.56 -9.18
N THR A 88 12.85 -17.13 -7.99
CA THR A 88 12.21 -18.35 -7.51
C THR A 88 11.81 -18.24 -6.04
N TRP A 89 10.62 -18.75 -5.73
CA TRP A 89 10.08 -18.89 -4.37
C TRP A 89 9.52 -20.30 -4.21
N ASN A 90 9.79 -20.96 -3.08
CA ASN A 90 9.22 -22.28 -2.79
C ASN A 90 7.83 -22.11 -2.16
N THR A 91 6.84 -22.86 -2.62
CA THR A 91 5.46 -22.80 -2.12
C THR A 91 5.27 -23.27 -0.67
N SER A 92 6.24 -24.02 -0.14
CA SER A 92 6.26 -24.43 1.28
C SER A 92 6.72 -23.29 2.19
N LEU A 93 7.38 -22.26 1.65
CA LEU A 93 7.78 -21.08 2.40
C LEU A 93 6.60 -20.12 2.52
N ILE A 94 6.20 -19.86 3.75
CA ILE A 94 5.07 -19.00 4.08
C ILE A 94 5.62 -17.65 4.52
N LEU A 95 5.38 -16.63 3.68
CA LEU A 95 5.65 -15.23 4.02
C LEU A 95 4.43 -14.63 4.69
N SER A 96 4.63 -13.91 5.79
CA SER A 96 3.58 -13.16 6.48
C SER A 96 4.03 -11.74 6.78
N ALA A 97 3.07 -10.82 6.86
CA ALA A 97 3.32 -9.43 7.19
C ALA A 97 2.36 -8.95 8.28
N LYS A 98 2.85 -8.06 9.15
CA LYS A 98 2.03 -7.30 10.09
C LYS A 98 2.54 -5.87 10.18
N ARG A 99 1.64 -4.97 10.49
CA ARG A 99 1.90 -3.60 10.89
C ARG A 99 2.23 -3.55 12.38
N THR A 100 3.30 -2.86 12.75
CA THR A 100 3.79 -2.76 14.14
C THR A 100 3.43 -1.44 14.81
N ASN A 101 3.09 -0.40 14.03
CA ASN A 101 2.59 0.88 14.54
C ASN A 101 1.58 1.52 13.57
N ASN A 102 0.90 2.59 13.98
CA ASN A 102 -0.04 3.33 13.12
C ASN A 102 0.64 4.39 12.24
N GLY A 103 1.94 4.64 12.41
CA GLY A 103 2.59 5.85 11.93
C GLY A 103 2.06 7.12 12.63
N SER A 104 2.35 8.28 12.03
CA SER A 104 1.92 9.60 12.48
C SER A 104 1.04 10.27 11.43
N THR A 105 -0.01 10.96 11.86
CA THR A 105 -0.89 11.74 10.99
C THR A 105 -1.23 13.11 11.60
N ILE A 106 -1.49 14.10 10.76
CA ILE A 106 -2.02 15.41 11.16
C ILE A 106 -3.56 15.45 11.18
N CYS A 107 -4.21 14.42 10.62
CA CYS A 107 -5.67 14.35 10.59
C CYS A 107 -6.18 13.74 11.90
N ALA A 108 -6.64 14.60 12.81
CA ALA A 108 -7.05 14.21 14.17
C ALA A 108 -8.19 13.18 14.23
N LEU A 109 -9.06 13.14 13.21
CA LEU A 109 -10.21 12.24 13.14
C LEU A 109 -9.99 11.05 12.18
N CYS A 110 -8.83 10.99 11.53
CA CYS A 110 -8.50 9.86 10.66
C CYS A 110 -8.09 8.67 11.51
N THR A 111 -8.41 7.47 11.03
CA THR A 111 -8.06 6.22 11.73
C THR A 111 -7.37 5.24 10.79
N ILE A 112 -6.62 4.31 11.37
CA ILE A 112 -6.03 3.18 10.68
C ILE A 112 -6.42 1.90 11.42
N THR A 113 -6.91 0.91 10.69
CA THR A 113 -7.46 -0.34 11.26
C THR A 113 -6.93 -1.56 10.52
N GLY A 114 -6.87 -2.70 11.21
CA GLY A 114 -6.34 -3.94 10.66
C GLY A 114 -4.80 -4.00 10.63
N GLY A 115 -4.29 -5.18 10.25
CA GLY A 115 -2.87 -5.43 10.05
C GLY A 115 -2.04 -5.62 11.31
N THR A 116 -2.62 -5.66 12.51
CA THR A 116 -1.84 -5.77 13.77
C THR A 116 -1.38 -7.19 14.10
N THR A 117 -1.93 -8.19 13.41
CA THR A 117 -1.52 -9.60 13.49
C THR A 117 -0.83 -10.01 12.20
N TYR A 118 0.00 -11.05 12.25
CA TYR A 118 0.59 -11.62 11.03
C TYR A 118 -0.51 -12.16 10.12
N GLN A 119 -0.48 -11.70 8.87
CA GLN A 119 -1.32 -12.18 7.79
C GLN A 119 -0.44 -12.81 6.72
N THR A 120 -0.81 -13.99 6.25
CA THR A 120 -0.07 -14.69 5.20
C THR A 120 -0.16 -13.91 3.90
N VAL A 121 0.98 -13.49 3.38
CA VAL A 121 1.11 -12.81 2.09
C VAL A 121 1.12 -13.87 1.00
N THR A 122 0.20 -13.77 0.05
CA THR A 122 0.10 -14.70 -1.09
C THR A 122 0.60 -14.02 -2.37
N GLN A 123 0.55 -14.73 -3.51
CA GLN A 123 0.86 -14.15 -4.82
C GLN A 123 -0.25 -13.24 -5.36
N THR A 124 -1.40 -13.19 -4.68
CA THR A 124 -2.52 -12.32 -5.02
C THR A 124 -2.68 -11.28 -3.93
N ASP A 125 -3.22 -10.11 -4.29
CA ASP A 125 -3.50 -9.05 -3.33
C ASP A 125 -4.37 -9.55 -2.18
N ILE A 126 -3.84 -9.45 -0.96
CA ILE A 126 -4.61 -9.54 0.27
C ILE A 126 -4.64 -8.17 0.94
N GLU A 127 -5.74 -7.86 1.62
CA GLU A 127 -5.80 -6.64 2.41
C GLU A 127 -4.93 -6.75 3.66
N LEU A 128 -4.03 -5.79 3.87
CA LEU A 128 -3.24 -5.72 5.09
C LEU A 128 -3.91 -4.82 6.12
N PHE A 129 -4.28 -3.60 5.74
CA PHE A 129 -4.94 -2.63 6.63
C PHE A 129 -5.71 -1.57 5.84
N ARG A 130 -6.53 -0.78 6.54
CA ARG A 130 -7.32 0.32 5.98
C ARG A 130 -7.00 1.64 6.66
N ILE A 131 -7.12 2.71 5.89
CA ILE A 131 -7.05 4.10 6.32
C ILE A 131 -8.43 4.71 6.10
N GLN A 132 -8.98 5.36 7.13
CA GLN A 132 -10.23 6.09 7.03
C GLN A 132 -9.93 7.59 7.12
N ALA A 133 -10.28 8.33 6.08
CA ALA A 133 -10.16 9.78 6.03
C ALA A 133 -11.46 10.43 6.48
N VAL A 134 -11.36 11.42 7.39
CA VAL A 134 -12.53 12.11 7.94
C VAL A 134 -12.27 13.61 7.87
N LEU A 135 -13.13 14.33 7.12
CA LEU A 135 -13.15 15.80 7.00
C LEU A 135 -11.86 16.46 6.45
N ALA A 136 -10.80 15.69 6.17
CA ALA A 136 -9.55 16.16 5.58
C ALA A 136 -8.80 15.04 4.83
N LEU A 137 -7.72 15.41 4.14
CA LEU A 137 -6.72 14.47 3.60
C LEU A 137 -6.15 13.60 4.74
N ALA A 138 -6.27 12.29 4.64
CA ALA A 138 -5.56 11.38 5.52
C ALA A 138 -4.13 11.20 5.00
N SER A 139 -3.14 11.70 5.72
CA SER A 139 -1.72 11.48 5.41
C SER A 139 -1.03 10.84 6.60
N TYR A 140 -0.43 9.68 6.38
CA TYR A 140 0.28 8.91 7.39
C TYR A 140 1.74 8.73 6.97
N THR A 141 2.66 8.96 7.89
CA THR A 141 4.09 8.71 7.71
C THR A 141 4.60 7.73 8.75
N GLY A 142 5.59 6.91 8.38
CA GLY A 142 6.26 6.02 9.35
C GLY A 142 5.40 4.84 9.80
N ILE A 143 4.51 4.34 8.93
CA ILE A 143 3.78 3.10 9.18
C ILE A 143 4.76 1.93 9.01
N ASN A 144 5.13 1.29 10.12
CA ASN A 144 6.12 0.22 10.12
C ASN A 144 5.47 -1.14 9.91
N ILE A 145 6.07 -1.94 9.04
CA ILE A 145 5.69 -3.32 8.73
C ILE A 145 6.85 -4.26 9.08
N GLN A 146 6.51 -5.35 9.75
CA GLN A 146 7.39 -6.47 10.07
C GLN A 146 6.99 -7.68 9.24
N LEU A 147 7.97 -8.38 8.69
CA LEU A 147 7.82 -9.61 7.94
C LEU A 147 8.13 -10.82 8.82
N GLN A 148 7.55 -11.96 8.48
CA GLN A 148 7.84 -13.24 9.10
C GLN A 148 7.90 -14.33 8.02
N LEU A 149 8.87 -15.23 8.16
CA LEU A 149 9.04 -16.41 7.34
C LEU A 149 8.79 -17.65 8.20
N SER A 150 8.00 -18.58 7.68
CA SER A 150 7.77 -19.90 8.28
C SER A 150 7.72 -20.98 7.20
N GLY A 151 7.61 -22.25 7.60
CA GLY A 151 7.59 -23.39 6.68
C GLY A 151 8.97 -23.79 6.12
N VAL A 152 10.04 -23.25 6.69
CA VAL A 152 11.41 -23.69 6.37
C VAL A 152 11.57 -25.16 6.78
N SER A 153 12.08 -26.00 5.88
CA SER A 153 12.20 -27.43 6.09
C SER A 153 13.43 -28.02 5.38
N VAL A 154 14.03 -29.07 5.93
CA VAL A 154 15.10 -29.85 5.27
C VAL A 154 14.67 -30.51 3.97
N THR A 155 13.35 -30.67 3.78
CA THR A 155 12.78 -31.21 2.55
C THR A 155 12.75 -30.18 1.42
N ILE A 156 12.95 -28.90 1.72
CA ILE A 156 13.08 -27.84 0.72
C ILE A 156 14.52 -27.88 0.17
N PRO A 157 14.71 -27.87 -1.17
CA PRO A 157 16.03 -27.84 -1.75
C PRO A 157 16.91 -26.71 -1.19
N ALA A 158 18.16 -27.03 -0.85
CA ALA A 158 19.13 -26.06 -0.33
C ALA A 158 19.59 -25.12 -1.45
N THR A 159 18.87 -24.01 -1.63
CA THR A 159 19.17 -22.96 -2.61
C THR A 159 18.68 -21.61 -2.09
N THR A 160 19.02 -20.55 -2.82
CA THR A 160 18.58 -19.19 -2.49
C THR A 160 17.19 -18.94 -3.06
N TYR A 161 16.24 -18.66 -2.17
CA TYR A 161 14.89 -18.22 -2.53
C TYR A 161 14.75 -16.72 -2.34
N ASN A 162 14.11 -16.05 -3.28
CA ASN A 162 13.94 -14.61 -3.27
C ASN A 162 12.53 -14.26 -3.75
N SER A 163 11.91 -13.27 -3.10
CA SER A 163 10.64 -12.70 -3.51
C SER A 163 10.65 -11.20 -3.29
N LYS A 164 9.78 -10.51 -4.03
CA LYS A 164 9.52 -9.09 -3.89
C LYS A 164 8.15 -8.93 -3.24
N VAL A 165 8.11 -8.24 -2.10
CA VAL A 165 6.84 -7.86 -1.48
C VAL A 165 6.36 -6.55 -2.10
N VAL A 166 5.14 -6.54 -2.59
CA VAL A 166 4.52 -5.40 -3.26
C VAL A 166 3.36 -4.91 -2.42
N PHE A 167 3.28 -3.59 -2.25
CA PHE A 167 2.19 -2.95 -1.53
C PHE A 167 1.46 -2.01 -2.49
N THR A 168 0.13 -2.04 -2.42
CA THR A 168 -0.75 -1.25 -3.29
C THR A 168 -1.77 -0.52 -2.44
N ILE A 169 -2.04 0.75 -2.76
CA ILE A 169 -3.13 1.50 -2.14
C ILE A 169 -4.27 1.71 -3.15
N SER A 170 -5.51 1.45 -2.71
CA SER A 170 -6.73 1.57 -3.51
C SER A 170 -7.82 2.31 -2.74
N ALA A 171 -8.74 2.98 -3.44
CA ALA A 171 -9.94 3.54 -2.82
C ALA A 171 -10.93 2.40 -2.51
N ILE A 172 -11.81 2.62 -1.53
CA ILE A 172 -12.88 1.69 -1.13
C ILE A 172 -14.23 2.30 -1.47
#